data_AF-A0A653YJV6-F1
#
_entry.id   AF-A0A653YJV6-F1
#
_cell.length_a   1.000
_cell.length_b   1.000
_cell.length_c   1.000
_cell.angle_alpha   90.00
_cell.angle_beta   90.00
_cell.angle_gamma   90.00
#
_symmetry.space_group_name_H-M   'P 1'
#
loop_
_entity.id
_entity.type
_entity.pdbx_description
1 polymer ?
#
loop_
_entity_poly.entity_id
_entity_poly.type
_entity_poly.pdbx_seq_one_letter_code
_entity_poly.pdbx_strand_id
1 'polypeptide(L)'
;MNRNHPTYRMSEAQAALAARYGVTAEYPPDLTIPLPELFPKRAAWTVRYAVGERILDVMTWGWPRTVPGARGPRETQVTNVRNLESPMWRNALSKPTQRCLVPVTSFSEYGPGEKGNLPLYWFDVPSRPIFSFAGIWRPAVEGAVFAFLTCDPNSVVAPIHPKAMPLILHEEDEARWLNGELNDLVAPLPAQLMTVGAPE
;
A
#
# COMPACT_ATOMS: atom_id res chain seq x y z
N MET A 1 5.42 12.24 15.73
CA MET A 1 6.74 11.77 15.26
C MET A 1 6.86 12.13 13.80
N ASN A 2 7.85 12.94 13.42
CA ASN A 2 8.26 13.02 12.03
C ASN A 2 8.79 11.64 11.66
N ARG A 3 8.02 10.89 10.86
CA ARG A 3 8.49 9.62 10.30
C ARG A 3 9.45 10.01 9.19
N ASN A 4 10.74 10.08 9.52
CA ASN A 4 11.79 10.38 8.55
C ASN A 4 12.27 9.13 7.81
N HIS A 5 11.56 8.00 7.98
CA HIS A 5 11.85 6.73 7.35
C HIS A 5 10.75 6.37 6.35
N PRO A 6 11.10 5.69 5.25
CA PRO A 6 10.12 5.19 4.29
C PRO A 6 9.18 4.22 4.98
N THR A 7 7.94 4.13 4.51
CA THR A 7 6.98 3.15 5.05
C THR A 7 7.02 1.84 4.28
N TYR A 8 7.34 1.90 2.99
CA TYR A 8 7.59 0.74 2.18
C TYR A 8 8.57 1.07 1.06
N ARG A 9 9.11 0.03 0.42
CA ARG A 9 9.96 0.11 -0.74
C ARG A 9 9.28 -0.49 -1.95
N MET A 10 9.58 0.09 -3.10
CA MET A 10 9.45 -0.57 -4.38
C MET A 10 10.74 -0.39 -5.19
N SER A 11 11.71 -1.28 -4.96
CA SER A 11 13.08 -1.18 -5.52
C SER A 11 13.28 -1.86 -6.87
N GLU A 12 12.29 -2.59 -7.38
CA GLU A 12 12.41 -3.27 -8.67
C GLU A 12 12.21 -2.30 -9.84
N ALA A 13 12.84 -2.63 -10.97
CA ALA A 13 12.71 -1.87 -12.19
C ALA A 13 11.27 -1.90 -12.74
N GLN A 14 10.88 -0.86 -13.47
CA GLN A 14 9.57 -0.79 -14.11
C GLN A 14 9.32 -1.98 -15.08
N ALA A 15 10.36 -2.47 -15.76
CA ALA A 15 10.23 -3.65 -16.61
C ALA A 15 9.84 -4.91 -15.81
N ALA A 16 10.36 -5.07 -14.60
CA ALA A 16 10.00 -6.18 -13.71
C ALA A 16 8.56 -6.05 -13.19
N LEU A 17 8.13 -4.81 -12.88
CA LEU A 17 6.72 -4.48 -12.60
C LEU A 17 5.80 -4.88 -13.75
N ALA A 18 6.13 -4.40 -14.95
CA ALA A 18 5.37 -4.65 -16.17
C ALA A 18 5.20 -6.16 -16.42
N ALA A 19 6.30 -6.91 -16.32
CA ALA A 19 6.30 -8.37 -16.44
C ALA A 19 5.45 -9.06 -15.34
N ARG A 20 5.60 -8.66 -14.07
CA ARG A 20 4.88 -9.27 -12.93
C ARG A 20 3.37 -9.09 -13.02
N TYR A 21 2.90 -7.96 -13.53
CA TYR A 21 1.47 -7.66 -13.59
C TYR A 21 0.84 -7.92 -14.97
N GLY A 22 1.64 -8.30 -15.97
CA GLY A 22 1.18 -8.53 -17.33
C GLY A 22 0.70 -7.24 -18.00
N VAL A 23 1.41 -6.13 -17.78
CA VAL A 23 1.07 -4.80 -18.31
C VAL A 23 2.20 -4.29 -19.21
N THR A 24 1.88 -3.36 -20.11
CA THR A 24 2.90 -2.71 -20.94
C THR A 24 3.68 -1.71 -20.10
N ALA A 25 5.01 -1.70 -20.24
CA ALA A 25 5.83 -0.63 -19.67
C ALA A 25 5.63 0.65 -20.48
N GLU A 26 4.96 1.65 -19.89
CA GLU A 26 4.64 2.93 -20.56
C GLU A 26 5.75 3.99 -20.45
N TYR A 27 6.82 3.70 -19.71
CA TYR A 27 7.89 4.64 -19.43
C TYR A 27 9.25 4.07 -19.86
N PRO A 28 10.27 4.93 -20.08
CA PRO A 28 11.62 4.47 -20.39
C PRO A 28 12.15 3.50 -19.32
N PRO A 29 12.87 2.42 -19.68
CA PRO A 29 13.39 1.44 -18.73
C PRO A 29 14.29 2.01 -17.63
N ASP A 30 14.92 3.16 -17.88
CA ASP A 30 15.81 3.88 -16.97
C ASP A 30 15.09 4.92 -16.09
N LEU A 31 13.76 5.07 -16.22
CA LEU A 31 13.00 5.98 -15.38
C LEU A 31 12.91 5.47 -13.93
N THR A 32 13.60 6.14 -13.02
CA THR A 32 13.61 5.82 -11.58
C THR A 32 12.64 6.69 -10.77
N ILE A 33 11.45 6.97 -11.32
CA ILE A 33 10.39 7.71 -10.64
C ILE A 33 9.12 6.86 -10.68
N PRO A 34 8.46 6.63 -9.53
CA PRO A 34 8.81 7.08 -8.18
C PRO A 34 10.11 6.46 -7.63
N LEU A 35 10.68 7.12 -6.61
CA LEU A 35 11.89 6.64 -5.92
C LEU A 35 11.60 5.30 -5.21
N PRO A 36 12.62 4.43 -5.07
CA PRO A 36 12.46 3.15 -4.38
C PRO A 36 11.92 3.25 -2.96
N GLU A 37 12.33 4.25 -2.19
CA GLU A 37 11.90 4.47 -0.82
C GLU A 37 10.66 5.38 -0.77
N LEU A 38 9.54 4.86 -0.28
CA LEU A 38 8.24 5.50 -0.42
C LEU A 38 7.73 6.06 0.91
N PHE A 39 7.39 7.34 0.87
CA PHE A 39 6.91 8.12 2.00
C PHE A 39 5.47 8.60 1.73
N PRO A 40 4.66 8.82 2.77
CA PRO A 40 3.38 9.51 2.63
C PRO A 40 3.51 10.80 1.82
N LYS A 41 2.47 11.16 1.06
CA LYS A 41 2.40 12.34 0.18
C LYS A 41 3.32 12.29 -1.04
N ARG A 42 3.93 11.15 -1.35
CA ARG A 42 4.75 10.97 -2.56
C ARG A 42 4.01 10.14 -3.60
N ALA A 43 4.43 10.30 -4.85
CA ALA A 43 4.00 9.46 -5.95
C ALA A 43 4.49 8.01 -5.71
N ALA A 44 3.68 7.03 -6.10
CA ALA A 44 4.04 5.62 -6.07
C ALA A 44 3.41 4.87 -7.25
N TRP A 45 4.00 3.73 -7.60
CA TRP A 45 3.43 2.82 -8.56
C TRP A 45 2.13 2.22 -8.02
N THR A 46 1.15 2.07 -8.90
CA THR A 46 -0.10 1.36 -8.65
C THR A 46 -0.48 0.56 -9.90
N VAL A 47 -1.25 -0.51 -9.73
CA VAL A 47 -1.80 -1.28 -10.85
C VAL A 47 -3.31 -1.29 -10.73
N ARG A 48 -4.02 -0.95 -11.79
CA ARG A 48 -5.49 -0.91 -11.80
C ARG A 48 -6.05 -1.31 -13.15
N TYR A 49 -7.35 -1.59 -13.20
CA TYR A 49 -8.03 -1.69 -14.48
C TYR A 49 -8.31 -0.31 -15.08
N ALA A 50 -8.06 -0.17 -16.38
CA ALA A 50 -8.49 0.93 -17.23
C ALA A 50 -9.03 0.34 -18.53
N VAL A 51 -10.27 0.65 -18.90
CA VAL A 51 -10.90 0.17 -20.15
C VAL A 51 -10.81 -1.37 -20.31
N GLY A 52 -10.92 -2.11 -19.21
CA GLY A 52 -10.89 -3.58 -19.21
C GLY A 52 -9.50 -4.22 -19.17
N GLU A 53 -8.43 -3.43 -19.25
CA GLU A 53 -7.05 -3.90 -19.20
C GLU A 53 -6.33 -3.43 -17.94
N ARG A 54 -5.36 -4.22 -17.45
CA ARG A 54 -4.50 -3.76 -16.35
C ARG A 54 -3.52 -2.75 -16.90
N ILE A 55 -3.32 -1.67 -16.17
CA ILE A 55 -2.30 -0.66 -16.47
C ILE A 55 -1.41 -0.43 -15.25
N LEU A 56 -0.18 0.00 -15.52
CA LEU A 56 0.70 0.58 -14.51
C LEU A 56 0.42 2.09 -14.45
N ASP A 57 0.16 2.62 -13.26
CA ASP A 57 -0.19 4.03 -13.05
C ASP A 57 0.63 4.62 -11.90
N VAL A 58 0.82 5.94 -11.91
CA VAL A 58 1.54 6.69 -10.88
C VAL A 58 0.56 7.61 -10.16
N MET A 59 0.34 7.33 -8.87
CA MET A 59 -0.63 8.07 -8.05
C MET A 59 0.02 8.63 -6.79
N THR A 60 -0.55 9.71 -6.24
CA THR A 60 -0.07 10.26 -4.96
C THR A 60 -0.60 9.43 -3.79
N TRP A 61 0.29 8.98 -2.91
CA TRP A 61 -0.07 8.23 -1.73
C TRP A 61 -0.57 9.14 -0.60
N GLY A 62 -1.89 9.14 -0.38
CA GLY A 62 -2.51 9.92 0.68
C GLY A 62 -3.88 10.44 0.27
N TRP A 63 -4.93 9.78 0.76
CA TRP A 63 -6.32 10.13 0.49
C TRP A 63 -6.75 11.40 1.25
N PRO A 64 -7.06 12.52 0.58
CA PRO A 64 -7.40 13.77 1.25
C PRO A 64 -8.67 13.65 2.10
N ARG A 65 -8.62 14.22 3.30
CA ARG A 65 -9.72 14.25 4.26
C ARG A 65 -9.69 15.54 5.06
N THR A 66 -10.83 16.22 5.12
CA THR A 66 -11.06 17.30 6.08
C THR A 66 -11.43 16.72 7.44
N VAL A 67 -10.78 17.20 8.51
CA VAL A 67 -11.09 16.85 9.89
C VAL A 67 -11.33 18.10 10.74
N PRO A 68 -12.12 18.03 11.83
CA PRO A 68 -12.21 19.14 12.78
C PRO A 68 -10.86 19.46 13.40
N GLY A 69 -10.59 20.75 13.63
CA GLY A 69 -9.37 21.24 14.27
C GLY A 69 -9.64 22.42 15.19
N ALA A 70 -8.70 22.72 16.09
CA ALA A 70 -8.84 23.74 17.12
C ALA A 70 -9.03 25.18 16.57
N ARG A 71 -8.65 25.43 15.32
CA ARG A 71 -8.78 26.73 14.63
C ARG A 71 -9.63 26.62 13.36
N GLY A 72 -10.54 25.66 13.33
CA GLY A 72 -11.37 25.34 12.16
C GLY A 72 -10.96 24.03 11.48
N PRO A 73 -11.65 23.65 10.39
CA PRO A 73 -11.36 22.45 9.64
C PRO A 73 -9.91 22.43 9.15
N ARG A 74 -9.30 21.25 9.19
CA ARG A 74 -7.93 21.03 8.73
C ARG A 74 -7.92 19.90 7.72
N GLU A 75 -7.16 20.09 6.64
CA GLU A 75 -6.85 19.03 5.69
C GLU A 75 -5.81 18.07 6.27
N THR A 76 -6.11 16.79 6.17
CA THR A 76 -5.19 15.68 6.44
C THR A 76 -5.25 14.69 5.29
N GLN A 77 -4.37 13.70 5.32
CA GLN A 77 -4.37 12.61 4.35
C GLN A 77 -4.38 11.28 5.08
N VAL A 78 -5.20 10.36 4.57
CA VAL A 78 -5.25 8.98 5.03
C VAL A 78 -4.41 8.13 4.09
N THR A 79 -3.34 7.55 4.61
CA THR A 79 -2.49 6.62 3.85
C THR A 79 -2.92 5.17 4.00
N ASN A 80 -3.48 4.83 5.18
CA ASN A 80 -3.80 3.47 5.60
C ASN A 80 -5.27 3.39 6.01
N VAL A 81 -6.03 2.52 5.36
CA VAL A 81 -7.46 2.30 5.59
C VAL A 81 -7.65 1.17 6.59
N ARG A 82 -8.01 1.51 7.83
CA ARG A 82 -8.10 0.56 8.96
C ARG A 82 -9.51 0.08 9.27
N ASN A 83 -10.45 1.01 9.42
CA ASN A 83 -11.85 0.69 9.67
C ASN A 83 -12.59 0.60 8.34
N LEU A 84 -12.69 -0.60 7.76
CA LEU A 84 -13.32 -0.82 6.45
C LEU A 84 -14.84 -0.58 6.46
N GLU A 85 -15.48 -0.72 7.61
CA GLU A 85 -16.92 -0.46 7.78
C GLU A 85 -17.26 1.04 7.76
N SER A 86 -16.25 1.91 7.85
CA SER A 86 -16.47 3.36 7.83
C SER A 86 -17.20 3.78 6.55
N PRO A 87 -18.27 4.60 6.67
CA PRO A 87 -18.98 5.15 5.51
C PRO A 87 -18.08 5.86 4.49
N MET A 88 -16.93 6.36 4.94
CA MET A 88 -15.93 7.04 4.11
C MET A 88 -15.40 6.13 2.99
N TRP A 89 -15.27 4.82 3.23
CA TRP A 89 -14.66 3.89 2.29
C TRP A 89 -15.66 3.08 1.49
N ARG A 90 -16.94 3.07 1.90
CA ARG A 90 -18.00 2.26 1.29
C ARG A 90 -18.00 2.32 -0.23
N ASN A 91 -17.92 3.53 -0.80
CA ASN A 91 -17.92 3.71 -2.25
C ASN A 91 -16.67 3.15 -2.93
N ALA A 92 -15.49 3.34 -2.34
CA ALA A 92 -14.23 2.89 -2.93
C ALA A 92 -14.07 1.36 -2.82
N LEU A 93 -14.58 0.76 -1.74
CA LEU A 93 -14.56 -0.68 -1.52
C LEU A 93 -15.59 -1.41 -2.39
N SER A 94 -16.79 -0.84 -2.54
CA SER A 94 -17.88 -1.46 -3.32
C SER A 94 -17.73 -1.32 -4.84
N LYS A 95 -16.89 -0.38 -5.32
CA LYS A 95 -16.67 -0.15 -6.75
C LYS A 95 -15.31 -0.73 -7.15
N PRO A 96 -15.27 -1.84 -7.91
CA PRO A 96 -14.01 -2.38 -8.43
C PRO A 96 -13.16 -1.36 -9.19
N THR A 97 -13.80 -0.40 -9.87
CA THR A 97 -13.14 0.69 -10.59
C THR A 97 -12.38 1.69 -9.71
N GLN A 98 -12.55 1.63 -8.38
CA GLN A 98 -11.82 2.43 -7.39
C GLN A 98 -10.82 1.60 -6.58
N ARG A 99 -10.51 0.38 -7.03
CA ARG A 99 -9.51 -0.50 -6.40
C ARG A 99 -8.26 -0.56 -7.26
N CYS A 100 -7.12 -0.69 -6.60
CA CYS A 100 -5.80 -0.83 -7.23
C CYS A 100 -4.96 -1.83 -6.42
N LEU A 101 -3.91 -2.36 -7.04
CA LEU A 101 -2.81 -3.02 -6.34
C LEU A 101 -1.72 -1.98 -6.11
N VAL A 102 -1.07 -2.04 -4.95
CA VAL A 102 0.12 -1.24 -4.67
C VAL A 102 1.30 -2.21 -4.66
N PRO A 103 2.20 -2.15 -5.66
CA PRO A 103 3.38 -3.00 -5.71
C PRO A 103 4.38 -2.65 -4.62
N VAL A 104 4.95 -3.67 -4.00
CA VAL A 104 5.86 -3.56 -2.86
C VAL A 104 6.95 -4.63 -2.96
N THR A 105 8.16 -4.27 -2.52
CA THR A 105 9.32 -5.17 -2.36
C THR A 105 9.60 -5.47 -0.89
N SER A 106 9.42 -4.47 -0.03
CA SER A 106 9.44 -4.62 1.42
C SER A 106 8.64 -3.51 2.08
N PHE A 107 8.19 -3.72 3.32
CA PHE A 107 7.57 -2.67 4.12
C PHE A 107 8.19 -2.59 5.51
N SER A 108 8.05 -1.45 6.17
CA SER A 108 8.66 -1.24 7.47
C SER A 108 7.64 -0.89 8.53
N GLU A 109 7.90 -1.33 9.76
CA GLU A 109 7.17 -0.86 10.95
C GLU A 109 8.15 -0.51 12.07
N TYR A 110 7.77 0.49 12.86
CA TYR A 110 8.50 0.81 14.09
C TYR A 110 8.18 -0.22 15.16
N GLY A 111 9.22 -0.84 15.70
CA GLY A 111 9.10 -1.79 16.80
C GLY A 111 9.03 -1.14 18.18
N PRO A 112 8.90 -1.96 19.24
CA PRO A 112 8.99 -1.48 20.61
C PRO A 112 10.38 -0.90 20.89
N GLY A 113 10.43 0.24 21.57
CA GLY A 113 11.65 0.95 21.91
C GLY A 113 11.38 2.18 22.77
N GLU A 114 12.43 2.96 23.07
CA GLU A 114 12.28 4.18 23.85
C GLU A 114 11.56 5.27 23.04
N LYS A 115 10.80 6.12 23.74
CA LYS A 115 10.04 7.19 23.08
C LYS A 115 10.98 8.13 22.35
N GLY A 116 10.88 8.17 21.02
CA GLY A 116 11.74 8.98 20.16
C GLY A 116 12.92 8.21 19.55
N ASN A 117 13.14 6.97 19.98
CA ASN A 117 14.16 6.06 19.47
C ASN A 117 13.53 4.67 19.28
N LEU A 118 12.58 4.59 18.35
CA LEU A 118 11.94 3.32 17.99
C LEU A 118 12.75 2.66 16.87
N PRO A 119 13.21 1.41 17.04
CA PRO A 119 13.91 0.68 15.98
C PRO A 119 13.00 0.46 14.76
N LEU A 120 13.56 0.50 13.55
CA LEU A 120 12.81 0.26 12.31
C LEU A 120 13.04 -1.17 11.82
N TYR A 121 11.98 -1.95 11.68
CA TYR A 121 12.06 -3.31 11.15
C TYR A 121 11.54 -3.36 9.72
N TRP A 122 12.19 -4.15 8.87
CA TRP A 122 11.78 -4.39 7.49
C TRP A 122 11.26 -5.80 7.30
N PHE A 123 10.15 -5.91 6.59
CA PHE A 123 9.44 -7.14 6.28
C PHE A 123 9.35 -7.34 4.77
N ASP A 124 9.48 -8.58 4.32
CA ASP A 124 9.35 -8.97 2.92
C ASP A 124 8.68 -10.34 2.78
N VAL A 125 8.48 -10.76 1.53
CA VAL A 125 7.97 -12.08 1.16
C VAL A 125 9.03 -12.73 0.27
N PRO A 126 9.96 -13.55 0.78
CA PRO A 126 11.15 -13.96 0.03
C PRO A 126 10.87 -14.69 -1.29
N SER A 127 9.75 -15.40 -1.37
CA SER A 127 9.33 -16.08 -2.60
C SER A 127 8.71 -15.16 -3.66
N ARG A 128 8.46 -13.89 -3.33
CA ARG A 128 7.79 -12.89 -4.17
C ARG A 128 8.59 -11.58 -4.17
N PRO A 129 9.53 -11.39 -5.12
CA PRO A 129 10.30 -10.15 -5.22
C PRO A 129 9.42 -8.90 -5.31
N ILE A 130 8.23 -9.03 -5.90
CA ILE A 130 7.18 -8.01 -5.91
C ILE A 130 5.89 -8.65 -5.40
N PHE A 131 5.30 -8.08 -4.36
CA PHE A 131 3.98 -8.45 -3.84
C PHE A 131 3.06 -7.23 -3.78
N SER A 132 1.77 -7.46 -3.57
CA SER A 132 0.75 -6.41 -3.68
C SER A 132 0.07 -6.12 -2.35
N PHE A 133 0.01 -4.85 -1.96
CA PHE A 133 -1.02 -4.42 -1.01
C PHE A 133 -2.35 -4.18 -1.72
N ALA A 134 -3.45 -4.44 -1.01
CA ALA A 134 -4.80 -4.08 -1.43
C ALA A 134 -4.99 -2.55 -1.33
N GLY A 135 -5.09 -1.88 -2.47
CA GLY A 135 -5.23 -0.44 -2.59
C GLY A 135 -6.63 0.02 -3.00
N ILE A 136 -7.00 1.22 -2.58
CA ILE A 136 -8.13 1.99 -3.13
C ILE A 136 -7.62 3.32 -3.68
N TRP A 137 -8.27 3.82 -4.72
CA TRP A 137 -7.89 5.05 -5.38
C TRP A 137 -9.10 5.88 -5.82
N ARG A 138 -8.85 7.17 -6.08
CA ARG A 138 -9.80 8.06 -6.74
C ARG A 138 -9.09 9.18 -7.50
N PRO A 139 -9.76 9.81 -8.49
CA PRO A 139 -9.34 11.12 -8.99
C PRO A 139 -9.38 12.17 -7.87
N ALA A 140 -8.44 13.11 -7.88
CA ALA A 140 -8.45 14.33 -7.08
C ALA A 140 -7.97 15.52 -7.93
N VAL A 141 -8.08 16.73 -7.37
CA VAL A 141 -7.79 18.00 -8.09
C VAL A 141 -6.36 18.04 -8.65
N GLU A 142 -5.38 17.57 -7.86
CA GLU A 142 -3.96 17.59 -8.21
C GLU A 142 -3.47 16.27 -8.85
N GLY A 143 -4.39 15.39 -9.25
CA GLY A 143 -4.09 14.07 -9.79
C GLY A 143 -4.74 12.94 -8.99
N ALA A 144 -4.62 11.71 -9.49
CA ALA A 144 -5.14 10.55 -8.81
C ALA A 144 -4.39 10.30 -7.48
N VAL A 145 -5.15 9.90 -6.46
CA VAL A 145 -4.64 9.59 -5.13
C VAL A 145 -5.04 8.18 -4.73
N PHE A 146 -4.22 7.55 -3.90
CA PHE A 146 -4.51 6.23 -3.35
C PHE A 146 -4.21 6.13 -1.85
N ALA A 147 -4.77 5.09 -1.25
CA ALA A 147 -4.46 4.60 0.09
C ALA A 147 -4.53 3.06 0.05
N PHE A 148 -3.85 2.37 0.96
CA PHE A 148 -3.94 0.92 1.05
C PHE A 148 -4.64 0.47 2.33
N LEU A 149 -5.24 -0.70 2.28
CA LEU A 149 -5.93 -1.31 3.39
C LEU A 149 -4.93 -1.89 4.38
N THR A 150 -5.36 -1.99 5.62
CA THR A 150 -4.67 -2.71 6.69
C THR A 150 -5.61 -3.74 7.31
N CYS A 151 -5.04 -4.79 7.88
CA CYS A 151 -5.74 -5.84 8.61
C CYS A 151 -5.03 -6.11 9.95
N ASP A 152 -5.54 -7.06 10.73
CA ASP A 152 -4.88 -7.51 11.95
C ASP A 152 -3.51 -8.13 11.63
N PRO A 153 -2.49 -7.92 12.47
CA PRO A 153 -1.16 -8.44 12.21
C PRO A 153 -1.08 -9.96 12.44
N ASN A 154 -0.30 -10.66 11.60
CA ASN A 154 0.07 -12.06 11.85
C ASN A 154 1.14 -12.18 12.96
N SER A 155 1.56 -13.42 13.26
CA SER A 155 2.55 -13.69 14.31
C SER A 155 3.97 -13.16 14.05
N VAL A 156 4.30 -12.75 12.82
CA VAL A 156 5.59 -12.10 12.49
C VAL A 156 5.53 -10.59 12.74
N VAL A 157 4.42 -9.93 12.35
CA VAL A 157 4.28 -8.48 12.50
C VAL A 157 3.83 -8.08 13.90
N ALA A 158 2.95 -8.87 14.54
CA ALA A 158 2.32 -8.51 15.81
C ALA A 158 3.31 -8.19 16.96
N PRO A 159 4.43 -8.92 17.13
CA PRO A 159 5.43 -8.59 18.16
C PRO A 159 6.10 -7.22 17.97
N ILE A 160 6.13 -6.71 16.73
CA ILE A 160 6.78 -5.44 16.37
C ILE A 160 5.75 -4.31 16.33
N HIS A 161 4.63 -4.54 15.65
CA HIS A 161 3.56 -3.56 15.49
C HIS A 161 2.18 -4.22 15.69
N PRO A 162 1.68 -4.27 16.94
CA PRO A 162 0.49 -5.08 17.29
C PRO A 162 -0.83 -4.51 16.79
N LYS A 163 -0.83 -3.29 16.23
CA LYS A 163 -2.09 -2.60 15.88
C LYS A 163 -2.66 -3.04 14.54
N ALA A 164 -1.82 -3.32 13.56
CA ALA A 164 -2.21 -3.73 12.21
C ALA A 164 -0.97 -4.04 11.37
N MET A 165 -1.19 -4.73 10.25
CA MET A 165 -0.26 -4.82 9.13
C MET A 165 -0.96 -4.37 7.83
N PRO A 166 -0.22 -4.01 6.77
CA PRO A 166 -0.80 -3.84 5.43
C PRO A 166 -1.54 -5.10 4.98
N LEU A 167 -2.67 -4.93 4.29
CA LEU A 167 -3.39 -6.05 3.69
C LEU A 167 -2.64 -6.50 2.43
N ILE A 168 -1.79 -7.53 2.58
CA ILE A 168 -1.05 -8.15 1.47
C ILE A 168 -1.94 -9.20 0.81
N LEU A 169 -2.09 -9.09 -0.50
CA LEU A 169 -2.87 -10.04 -1.29
C LEU A 169 -2.03 -11.25 -1.69
N HIS A 170 -2.70 -12.40 -1.75
CA HIS A 170 -2.24 -13.53 -2.53
C HIS A 170 -2.27 -13.18 -4.02
N GLU A 171 -1.34 -13.72 -4.81
CA GLU A 171 -1.25 -13.40 -6.25
C GLU A 171 -2.52 -13.85 -7.00
N GLU A 172 -3.04 -15.01 -6.62
CA GLU A 172 -4.30 -15.58 -7.10
C GLU A 172 -5.52 -14.70 -6.79
N ASP A 173 -5.46 -13.88 -5.74
CA ASP A 173 -6.55 -12.99 -5.32
C ASP A 173 -6.45 -11.58 -5.92
N GLU A 174 -5.33 -11.22 -6.57
CA GLU A 174 -5.13 -9.87 -7.14
C GLU A 174 -6.20 -9.53 -8.20
N ALA A 175 -6.54 -10.48 -9.07
CA ALA A 175 -7.58 -10.30 -10.08
C ALA A 175 -8.94 -10.03 -9.42
N ARG A 176 -9.27 -10.85 -8.41
CA ARG A 176 -10.51 -10.76 -7.64
C ARG A 176 -10.60 -9.45 -6.86
N TRP A 177 -9.50 -8.99 -6.26
CA TRP A 177 -9.43 -7.66 -5.66
C TRP A 177 -9.76 -6.58 -6.69
N LEU A 178 -9.23 -6.65 -7.91
CA LEU A 178 -9.45 -5.62 -8.91
C LEU A 178 -10.84 -5.65 -9.56
N ASN A 179 -11.55 -6.79 -9.61
CA ASN A 179 -12.80 -6.91 -10.39
C ASN A 179 -14.00 -7.54 -9.65
N GLY A 180 -13.79 -8.25 -8.54
CA GLY A 180 -14.79 -9.13 -7.94
C GLY A 180 -15.26 -8.72 -6.55
N GLU A 181 -15.88 -9.67 -5.86
CA GLU A 181 -16.37 -9.50 -4.49
C GLU A 181 -15.26 -9.69 -3.45
N LEU A 182 -15.30 -8.89 -2.38
CA LEU A 182 -14.24 -8.81 -1.36
C LEU A 182 -14.30 -9.88 -0.26
N ASN A 183 -15.30 -10.76 -0.28
CA ASN A 183 -15.53 -11.73 0.79
C ASN A 183 -14.24 -12.54 1.10
N ASP A 184 -13.86 -12.60 2.37
CA ASP A 184 -12.69 -13.35 2.85
C ASP A 184 -11.31 -12.85 2.36
N LEU A 185 -11.23 -11.74 1.60
CA LEU A 185 -9.96 -11.17 1.15
C LEU A 185 -9.27 -10.31 2.22
N VAL A 186 -9.98 -9.93 3.28
CA VAL A 186 -9.46 -9.08 4.36
C VAL A 186 -8.94 -9.96 5.49
N ALA A 187 -7.79 -10.59 5.25
CA ALA A 187 -7.10 -11.43 6.22
C ALA A 187 -5.58 -11.19 6.16
N PRO A 188 -4.85 -11.38 7.26
CA PRO A 188 -3.40 -11.30 7.23
C PRO A 188 -2.80 -12.38 6.33
N LEU A 189 -1.76 -12.01 5.58
CA LEU A 189 -0.93 -12.98 4.87
C LEU A 189 -0.35 -14.00 5.88
N PRO A 190 -0.35 -15.32 5.55
CA PRO A 190 0.24 -16.33 6.42
C PRO A 190 1.68 -16.00 6.82
N ALA A 191 1.96 -16.08 8.11
CA ALA A 191 3.25 -15.71 8.69
C ALA A 191 4.44 -16.46 8.08
N GLN A 192 4.24 -17.71 7.66
CA GLN A 192 5.27 -18.57 7.08
C GLN A 192 5.78 -18.07 5.72
N LEU A 193 5.05 -17.17 5.06
CA LEU A 193 5.45 -16.58 3.79
C LEU A 193 6.29 -15.32 3.96
N MET A 194 6.37 -14.78 5.18
CA MET A 194 6.97 -13.48 5.47
C MET A 194 8.22 -13.64 6.31
N THR A 195 9.20 -12.77 6.08
CA THR A 195 10.35 -12.65 6.97
C THR A 195 10.51 -11.23 7.48
N VAL A 196 11.31 -11.08 8.54
CA VAL A 196 11.66 -9.80 9.13
C VAL A 196 13.16 -9.74 9.35
N GLY A 197 13.78 -8.65 8.92
CA GLY A 197 15.20 -8.38 9.11
C GLY A 197 15.52 -7.89 10.52
N ALA A 198 16.81 -7.83 10.85
CA ALA A 198 17.28 -7.11 12.03
C ALA A 198 16.89 -5.62 11.94
N PRO A 199 16.63 -4.93 13.07
CA PRO A 199 16.24 -3.54 13.03
C PRO A 199 17.39 -2.64 12.54
N GLU A 200 17.04 -1.62 11.76
CA GLU A 200 17.91 -0.48 11.37
C GLU A 200 18.01 0.56 12.50
#